data_AF-A0A3S3QYZ7-F1
#
_entry.id   AF-A0A3S3QYZ7-F1
#
_cell.length_a   1.000
_cell.length_b   1.000
_cell.length_c   1.000
_cell.angle_alpha   90.00
_cell.angle_beta   90.00
_cell.angle_gamma   90.00
#
_symmetry.space_group_name_H-M   'P 1'
#
loop_
_entity.id
_entity.type
_entity.pdbx_description
1 polymer ?
#
loop_
_entity_poly.entity_id
_entity_poly.type
_entity_poly.pdbx_seq_one_letter_code
_entity_poly.pdbx_strand_id
1 'polypeptide(L)'
;MEHRSDPFAPFINQKIAPPALDTPTQNFKLVGAVVVGIERVAMVEAASGKGFYLNKGTRIGRSVVSRIEEGEFRLTETYRIATGRIVIKEIKMPLKKEGDK
;
A
#
# COMPACT_ATOMS: atom_id res chain seq x y z
N MET A 1 30.60 16.09 -15.17
CA MET A 1 29.37 15.99 -14.36
C MET A 1 28.56 14.84 -14.93
N GLU A 2 28.44 13.73 -14.21
CA GLU A 2 27.65 12.59 -14.68
C GLU A 2 26.17 12.97 -14.72
N HIS A 3 25.57 13.01 -15.90
CA HIS A 3 24.11 13.06 -16.08
C HIS A 3 23.52 11.70 -15.68
N ARG A 4 23.52 11.38 -14.39
CA ARG A 4 22.72 10.27 -13.88
C ARG A 4 21.27 10.71 -13.90
N SER A 5 20.47 10.00 -14.69
CA SER A 5 19.02 10.12 -14.59
C SER A 5 18.63 9.82 -13.14
N ASP A 6 17.80 10.67 -12.54
CA ASP A 6 17.32 10.47 -11.19
C ASP A 6 16.72 9.07 -11.10
N PRO A 7 17.28 8.17 -10.26
CA PRO A 7 16.80 6.80 -10.16
C PRO A 7 15.33 6.73 -9.71
N PHE A 8 14.79 7.81 -9.16
CA PHE A 8 13.40 7.93 -8.73
C PHE A 8 12.47 8.57 -9.78
N ALA A 9 12.99 9.24 -10.81
CA ALA A 9 12.20 9.83 -11.89
C ALA A 9 11.19 8.88 -12.57
N PRO A 10 11.51 7.61 -12.88
CA PRO A 10 10.53 6.70 -13.47
C PRO A 10 9.37 6.39 -12.52
N PHE A 11 9.58 6.51 -11.22
CA PHE A 11 8.55 6.24 -10.22
C PHE A 11 7.68 7.45 -9.92
N ILE A 12 8.24 8.66 -10.00
CA ILE A 12 7.51 9.92 -9.78
C ILE A 12 6.63 10.26 -11.00
N ASN A 13 7.13 10.01 -12.22
CA ASN A 13 6.45 10.41 -13.46
C ASN A 13 5.58 9.31 -14.08
N GLN A 14 5.70 8.05 -13.66
CA GLN A 14 4.73 7.03 -14.05
C GLN A 14 3.47 7.16 -13.21
N LYS A 15 2.33 7.38 -13.87
CA LYS A 15 1.04 6.95 -13.33
C LYS A 15 1.07 5.42 -13.24
N ILE A 16 1.61 4.88 -12.15
CA ILE A 16 1.49 3.46 -11.86
C ILE A 16 0.00 3.18 -11.69
N ALA A 17 -0.56 2.35 -12.57
CA ALA A 17 -1.95 1.96 -12.47
C ALA A 17 -2.17 1.32 -11.09
N PRO A 18 -3.26 1.65 -10.38
CA PRO A 18 -3.56 0.99 -9.12
C PRO A 18 -3.64 -0.52 -9.32
N PRO A 19 -3.34 -1.32 -8.29
CA PRO A 19 -3.47 -2.77 -8.38
C PRO A 19 -4.89 -3.15 -8.81
N ALA A 20 -5.02 -4.25 -9.54
CA ALA A 20 -6.32 -4.79 -9.92
C ALA A 20 -7.18 -4.99 -8.67
N LEU A 21 -8.46 -4.62 -8.75
CA LEU A 21 -9.35 -4.53 -7.60
C LEU A 21 -9.46 -5.87 -6.85
N ASP A 22 -9.34 -6.99 -7.55
CA ASP A 22 -9.50 -8.33 -6.99
C ASP A 22 -8.23 -8.89 -6.35
N THR A 23 -7.13 -8.16 -6.37
CA THR A 23 -5.87 -8.63 -5.78
C THR A 23 -6.03 -8.78 -4.26
N PRO A 24 -5.84 -9.98 -3.70
CA PRO A 24 -5.93 -10.18 -2.25
C PRO A 24 -4.93 -9.28 -1.52
N THR A 25 -5.41 -8.59 -0.49
CA THR A 25 -4.60 -7.71 0.36
C THR A 25 -3.34 -8.40 0.90
N GLN A 26 -3.44 -9.70 1.20
CA GLN A 26 -2.36 -10.54 1.73
C GLN A 26 -1.16 -10.68 0.77
N ASN A 27 -1.38 -10.41 -0.52
CA ASN A 27 -0.35 -10.51 -1.54
C ASN A 27 0.53 -9.25 -1.60
N PHE A 28 0.27 -8.24 -0.76
CA PHE A 28 1.07 -7.02 -0.71
C PHE A 28 1.98 -7.01 0.51
N LYS A 29 3.24 -6.64 0.28
CA LYS A 29 4.24 -6.36 1.31
C LYS A 29 4.50 -4.86 1.34
N LEU A 30 4.49 -4.24 2.52
CA LEU A 30 4.94 -2.87 2.68
C LEU A 30 6.47 -2.81 2.54
N VAL A 31 6.94 -2.02 1.58
CA VAL A 31 8.37 -1.84 1.28
C VAL A 31 8.89 -0.44 1.58
N GLY A 32 7.98 0.53 1.76
CA GLY A 32 8.36 1.89 2.17
C GLY A 32 7.17 2.80 2.35
N ALA A 33 7.44 4.00 2.85
CA ALA A 33 6.51 5.12 2.86
C ALA A 33 7.27 6.38 2.48
N VAL A 34 6.66 7.22 1.64
CA VAL A 34 7.23 8.51 1.22
C VAL A 34 6.25 9.64 1.54
N VAL A 35 6.79 10.83 1.77
CA VAL A 35 6.00 12.05 1.97
C VAL A 35 6.04 12.85 0.69
N VAL A 36 4.88 13.11 0.09
CA VAL A 36 4.71 13.94 -1.10
C VAL A 36 3.86 15.16 -0.72
N GLY A 37 4.52 16.30 -0.52
CA GLY A 37 3.87 17.49 0.03
C GLY A 37 3.39 17.25 1.46
N ILE A 38 2.07 17.27 1.69
CA ILE A 38 1.45 16.96 2.99
C ILE A 38 0.90 15.53 3.06
N GLU A 39 0.94 14.80 1.95
CA GLU A 39 0.39 13.44 1.87
C GLU A 39 1.48 12.40 2.14
N ARG A 40 1.07 11.31 2.79
CA ARG A 40 1.90 10.10 2.90
C ARG A 40 1.41 9.08 1.89
N VAL A 41 2.37 8.51 1.17
CA VAL A 41 2.14 7.49 0.15
C VAL A 41 2.87 6.23 0.60
N ALA A 42 2.16 5.11 0.64
CA ALA A 42 2.74 3.81 0.92
C ALA A 42 3.26 3.18 -0.37
N MET A 43 4.43 2.55 -0.29
CA MET A 43 5.01 1.74 -1.35
C MET A 43 4.81 0.28 -0.98
N VAL A 44 4.14 -0.48 -1.85
CA VAL A 44 3.93 -1.91 -1.65
C VAL A 44 4.45 -2.72 -2.82
N GLU A 45 4.85 -3.95 -2.54
CA GLU A 45 5.21 -4.95 -3.55
C GLU A 45 4.16 -6.06 -3.54
N ALA A 46 3.60 -6.37 -4.70
CA ALA A 46 2.72 -7.53 -4.84
C ALA A 46 3.54 -8.83 -4.94
N ALA A 47 2.93 -9.98 -4.67
CA ALA A 47 3.56 -11.30 -4.81
C ALA A 47 4.17 -11.58 -6.20
N SER A 48 3.76 -10.85 -7.23
CA SER A 48 4.36 -10.87 -8.58
C SER A 48 5.70 -10.14 -8.70
N GLY A 49 6.18 -9.48 -7.64
CA GLY A 49 7.34 -8.59 -7.64
C GLY A 49 7.05 -7.17 -8.18
N LYS A 50 5.82 -6.89 -8.62
CA LYS A 50 5.43 -5.54 -9.08
C LYS A 50 5.20 -4.59 -7.91
N GLY A 51 5.81 -3.41 -7.96
CA GLY A 51 5.62 -2.32 -7.01
C GLY A 51 4.40 -1.45 -7.33
N PHE A 52 3.74 -0.94 -6.30
CA PHE A 52 2.61 -0.02 -6.39
C PHE A 52 2.70 1.09 -5.34
N TYR A 53 2.11 2.24 -5.66
CA TYR A 53 1.89 3.35 -4.73
C TYR A 53 0.44 3.36 -4.25
N LEU A 54 0.25 3.55 -2.95
CA LEU A 54 -1.06 3.54 -2.31
C LEU A 54 -1.23 4.79 -1.44
N ASN A 55 -2.30 5.53 -1.71
CA ASN A 55 -2.74 6.66 -0.90
C ASN A 55 -3.85 6.23 0.05
N LYS A 56 -4.12 7.05 1.08
CA LYS A 56 -5.32 6.91 1.90
C LYS A 56 -6.57 6.87 1.01
N GLY A 57 -7.48 5.94 1.28
CA GLY A 57 -8.69 5.72 0.48
C GLY A 57 -8.52 4.80 -0.72
N THR A 58 -7.30 4.38 -1.07
CA THR A 58 -7.08 3.40 -2.15
C THR A 58 -7.72 2.06 -1.77
N ARG A 59 -8.43 1.44 -2.72
CA ARG A 59 -9.04 0.11 -2.51
C ARG A 59 -8.16 -0.99 -3.06
N ILE A 60 -7.98 -2.05 -2.28
CA ILE A 60 -7.17 -3.22 -2.62
C ILE A 60 -7.90 -4.46 -2.13
N GLY A 61 -8.36 -5.31 -3.04
CA GLY A 61 -9.21 -6.42 -2.67
C GLY A 61 -10.48 -5.94 -1.97
N ARG A 62 -10.70 -6.47 -0.77
CA ARG A 62 -11.81 -6.09 0.13
C ARG A 62 -11.45 -4.95 1.08
N SER A 63 -10.19 -4.54 1.10
CA SER A 63 -9.67 -3.56 2.03
C SER A 63 -9.58 -2.17 1.42
N VAL A 64 -9.62 -1.15 2.27
CA VAL A 64 -9.34 0.24 1.92
C VAL A 64 -8.23 0.77 2.81
N VAL A 65 -7.31 1.56 2.25
CA VAL A 65 -6.25 2.22 3.02
C VAL A 65 -6.82 3.24 3.98
N SER A 66 -6.71 2.96 5.28
CA SER A 66 -7.25 3.83 6.33
C SER A 66 -6.20 4.78 6.89
N ARG A 67 -4.93 4.34 7.00
CA ARG A 67 -3.84 5.16 7.54
C ARG A 67 -2.48 4.75 6.99
N ILE A 68 -1.60 5.74 6.81
CA ILE A 68 -0.20 5.56 6.40
C ILE A 68 0.69 6.29 7.41
N GLU A 69 1.56 5.56 8.07
CA GLU A 69 2.55 6.04 9.04
C GLU A 69 3.95 5.57 8.62
N GLU A 70 4.99 6.11 9.26
CA GLU A 70 6.39 5.89 8.86
C GLU A 70 6.83 4.41 8.93
N GLY A 71 6.28 3.64 9.87
CA GLY A 71 6.61 2.22 10.05
C GLY A 71 5.41 1.28 9.95
N GLU A 72 4.21 1.80 9.69
CA GLU A 72 2.99 1.01 9.71
C GLU A 72 1.98 1.52 8.67
N PHE A 73 1.38 0.57 7.97
CA PHE A 73 0.30 0.79 7.04
C PHE A 73 -0.97 0.10 7.57
N ARG A 74 -2.09 0.82 7.56
CA ARG A 74 -3.38 0.29 8.04
C ARG A 74 -4.41 0.21 6.95
N LEU A 75 -5.12 -0.91 6.98
CA LEU A 75 -6.18 -1.25 6.07
C LEU A 75 -7.45 -1.57 6.86
N THR A 76 -8.60 -1.25 6.27
CA THR A 76 -9.90 -1.56 6.85
C THR A 76 -10.71 -2.40 5.87
N GLU A 77 -11.25 -3.51 6.36
CA GLU A 77 -12.25 -4.31 5.66
C GLU A 77 -13.61 -4.14 6.33
N THR A 78 -14.64 -3.92 5.52
CA THR A 78 -16.02 -3.86 6.00
C THR A 78 -16.83 -4.95 5.31
N TYR A 79 -17.42 -5.84 6.10
CA TYR A 79 -18.24 -6.94 5.58
C TYR A 79 -19.45 -7.21 6.47
N ARG A 80 -20.52 -7.71 5.86
CA ARG A 80 -21.74 -8.11 6.55
C ARG A 80 -21.70 -9.61 6.83
N ILE A 81 -21.92 -10.01 8.08
CA ILE A 81 -22.00 -11.42 8.46
C ILE A 81 -23.43 -11.96 8.31
N ALA A 82 -23.61 -13.28 8.39
CA ALA A 82 -24.91 -13.94 8.19
C ALA A 82 -26.05 -13.40 9.08
N THR A 83 -25.72 -12.92 10.29
CA THR A 83 -26.68 -12.29 11.22
C THR A 83 -27.08 -10.86 10.83
N GLY A 84 -26.58 -10.36 9.71
CA GLY A 84 -26.85 -9.02 9.19
C GLY A 84 -26.00 -7.91 9.84
N ARG A 85 -25.18 -8.21 10.86
CA ARG A 85 -24.29 -7.24 11.50
C ARG A 85 -23.16 -6.81 10.56
N ILE A 86 -22.77 -5.54 10.65
CA ILE A 86 -21.59 -4.99 9.96
C ILE A 86 -20.37 -5.21 10.86
N VAL A 87 -19.32 -5.80 10.29
CA VAL A 87 -18.04 -6.00 10.95
C VAL A 87 -17.00 -5.13 10.26
N ILE A 88 -16.25 -4.37 11.05
CA ILE A 88 -15.10 -3.58 10.62
C ILE A 88 -13.86 -4.27 11.15
N LYS A 89 -13.01 -4.77 10.25
CA LYS A 89 -11.74 -5.42 10.59
C LYS A 89 -10.59 -4.50 10.21
N GLU A 90 -9.72 -4.21 11.18
CA GLU A 90 -8.46 -3.50 10.94
C GLU A 90 -7.34 -4.52 10.66
N ILE A 91 -6.56 -4.26 9.62
CA ILE A 91 -5.38 -5.04 9.24
C ILE A 91 -4.18 -4.10 9.34
N LYS A 92 -3.19 -4.49 10.14
CA LYS A 92 -1.94 -3.75 10.33
C LYS A 92 -0.84 -4.42 9.52
N MET A 93 -0.11 -3.63 8.75
CA MET A 93 1.02 -4.06 7.93
C MET A 93 2.26 -3.28 8.37
N PRO A 94 3.14 -3.87 9.19
CA PRO A 94 4.38 -3.22 9.57
C PRO A 94 5.34 -3.13 8.37
N LEU A 95 6.18 -2.09 8.36
CA LEU A 95 7.29 -2.00 7.43
C LEU A 95 8.31 -3.09 7.77
N LYS A 96 8.56 -4.03 6.85
CA LYS A 96 9.57 -5.06 7.08
C LYS A 96 10.95 -4.40 7.06
N LYS A 97 11.69 -4.47 8.18
CA LYS A 97 13.08 -4.05 8.22
C LYS A 97 13.97 -5.14 7.64
N GLU A 98 15.13 -4.75 7.11
CA GLU A 98 16.13 -5.72 6.69
C GLU A 98 16.57 -6.56 7.90
N GLY A 99 16.34 -7.88 7.85
CA GLY A 99 16.60 -8.80 8.96
C GLY A 99 15.37 -9.33 9.72
N ASP A 100 14.17 -8.82 9.47
CA ASP A 100 12.93 -9.43 10.01
C ASP A 100 12.65 -10.79 9.32
N LYS A 101 12.71 -11.87 10.10
CA LYS A 101 12.26 -13.23 9.70
C LYS A 101 10.78 -13.41 9.96
#